data_AF-A0A917TMK5-F1
#
_entry.id   AF-A0A917TMK5-F1
#
_cell.length_a   1.000
_cell.length_b   1.000
_cell.length_c   1.000
_cell.angle_alpha   90.00
_cell.angle_beta   90.00
_cell.angle_gamma   90.00
#
_symmetry.space_group_name_H-M   'P 1'
#
loop_
_entity.id
_entity.type
_entity.pdbx_description
1 polymer ?
#
loop_
_entity_poly.entity_id
_entity_poly.type
_entity_poly.pdbx_seq_one_letter_code
_entity_poly.pdbx_strand_id
1 'polypeptide(L)'
;MPADAHTVAVIADKGLRLARCSHPSFRRCGVWGRPKGSKTMVKDSARKKAARAYAEATGVSHAAAARLTARRHGGFSAAAVHTELMQALHEAGWPVEYETFAENAEYRGYAGPARFLVGRASQVAEFGGEAPDPDDDTRLDVSQPPTVEMAAPLTPTGFEAHAQISGDRPAHELIAELNRMLAAGRARAVAKAANQAQCAVCGDAYPGAHLLPAAGDDELTLCPVCAFDGDVHVTAGHVTAYLTYQIDQLAATDLAMPAGWAGPVALLACTAPTGFDDQLTRLWKQAGTVLLPADYWSQPEQLWVWLPPGARPAPLVRFGPGARLGALVAALDEQCPDLRQRARAAETENWRDAGWSDDEPPPGLFLDQLWPAAVAYAVSLQTQAAERREHRPPLQHLAGSFDSLLDHLALMESTLDFDDIESTLSVSIETIIDVLWPHPAQTSPPENGRHSTMR
;
A
#
# COMPACT_ATOMS: atom_id res chain seq x y z
N MET A 1 -16.47 10.55 15.87
CA MET A 1 -16.85 9.74 14.70
C MET A 1 -15.88 10.11 13.60
N PRO A 2 -14.93 9.26 13.20
CA PRO A 2 -14.11 9.57 12.05
C PRO A 2 -14.82 9.00 10.82
N ALA A 3 -15.52 9.88 10.12
CA ALA A 3 -15.65 9.77 8.68
C ALA A 3 -14.36 10.34 8.08
N ASP A 4 -13.88 9.75 6.99
CA ASP A 4 -13.07 10.43 5.95
C ASP A 4 -11.70 9.84 5.56
N ALA A 5 -11.66 8.54 5.23
CA ALA A 5 -10.84 8.01 4.13
C ALA A 5 -11.58 8.05 2.77
N HIS A 6 -12.78 8.64 2.75
CA HIS A 6 -13.76 8.50 1.68
C HIS A 6 -13.32 9.12 0.35
N THR A 7 -12.44 10.11 0.30
CA THR A 7 -12.52 11.03 -0.85
C THR A 7 -11.77 10.61 -2.11
N VAL A 8 -10.66 9.86 -2.01
CA VAL A 8 -9.89 9.44 -3.20
C VAL A 8 -10.64 8.36 -4.00
N ALA A 9 -11.22 7.37 -3.30
CA ALA A 9 -12.05 6.33 -3.93
C ALA A 9 -13.47 6.82 -4.29
N VAL A 10 -14.07 7.76 -3.53
CA VAL A 10 -15.41 8.28 -3.81
C VAL A 10 -15.44 9.29 -4.96
N ILE A 11 -14.37 10.03 -5.27
CA ILE A 11 -14.35 10.92 -6.46
C ILE A 11 -14.25 10.09 -7.74
N ALA A 12 -13.41 9.07 -7.71
CA ALA A 12 -13.36 7.98 -8.66
C ALA A 12 -14.75 7.31 -8.87
N ASP A 13 -15.46 6.99 -7.78
CA ASP A 13 -16.78 6.35 -7.81
C ASP A 13 -17.92 7.31 -8.24
N LYS A 14 -17.90 8.59 -7.83
CA LYS A 14 -18.90 9.61 -8.23
C LYS A 14 -18.77 9.99 -9.70
N GLY A 15 -17.56 10.02 -10.27
CA GLY A 15 -17.36 10.17 -11.72
C GLY A 15 -17.95 9.01 -12.52
N LEU A 16 -17.85 7.78 -11.99
CA LEU A 16 -18.44 6.56 -12.55
C LEU A 16 -19.98 6.54 -12.51
N ARG A 17 -20.61 7.17 -11.51
CA ARG A 17 -22.08 7.28 -11.41
C ARG A 17 -22.71 8.10 -12.54
N LEU A 18 -21.97 9.06 -13.11
CA LEU A 18 -22.44 9.83 -14.26
C LEU A 18 -22.19 9.11 -15.61
N ALA A 19 -21.18 8.25 -15.70
CA ALA A 19 -20.84 7.52 -16.93
C ALA A 19 -21.64 6.22 -17.14
N ARG A 20 -22.20 5.60 -16.09
CA ARG A 20 -23.00 4.36 -16.21
C ARG A 20 -24.40 4.55 -16.82
N CYS A 21 -24.82 5.77 -17.12
CA CYS A 21 -26.13 6.02 -17.75
C CYS A 21 -26.13 5.91 -19.28
N SER A 22 -25.02 5.59 -19.94
CA SER A 22 -25.05 5.41 -21.41
C SER A 22 -23.87 4.59 -21.97
N HIS A 23 -24.02 3.27 -22.07
CA HIS A 23 -23.44 2.54 -23.20
C HIS A 23 -24.21 1.26 -23.57
N PRO A 24 -24.31 0.92 -24.86
CA PRO A 24 -25.22 -0.09 -25.38
C PRO A 24 -24.62 -1.51 -25.34
N SER A 25 -25.51 -2.47 -25.05
CA SER A 25 -25.44 -3.91 -25.32
C SER A 25 -24.25 -4.44 -26.12
N PHE A 26 -23.32 -5.14 -25.46
CA PHE A 26 -22.42 -6.09 -26.14
C PHE A 26 -23.10 -7.45 -26.30
N ARG A 27 -23.16 -7.90 -27.54
CA ARG A 27 -23.83 -9.12 -28.00
C ARG A 27 -23.16 -10.39 -27.48
N ARG A 28 -24.00 -11.34 -27.05
CA ARG A 28 -23.65 -12.74 -26.76
C ARG A 28 -23.13 -13.43 -28.02
N CYS A 29 -22.00 -14.13 -27.91
CA CYS A 29 -21.69 -15.32 -28.70
C CYS A 29 -21.51 -16.48 -27.71
N GLY A 30 -22.37 -17.49 -27.83
CA GLY A 30 -22.29 -18.71 -27.03
C GLY A 30 -21.29 -19.68 -27.61
N VAL A 31 -20.56 -20.38 -26.74
CA VAL A 31 -19.94 -21.66 -27.06
C VAL A 31 -20.15 -22.58 -25.87
N TRP A 32 -20.86 -23.68 -26.13
CA TRP A 32 -21.09 -24.79 -25.23
C TRP A 32 -19.76 -25.51 -24.95
N GLY A 33 -19.40 -25.64 -23.67
CA GLY A 33 -18.33 -26.51 -23.21
C GLY A 33 -18.60 -26.98 -21.78
N ARG A 34 -19.25 -28.14 -21.63
CA ARG A 34 -19.41 -28.81 -20.33
C ARG A 34 -18.06 -29.37 -19.85
N PRO A 35 -17.63 -29.12 -18.60
CA PRO A 35 -16.69 -29.99 -17.92
C PRO A 35 -17.45 -31.04 -17.09
N LYS A 36 -17.14 -32.32 -17.36
CA LYS A 36 -17.49 -33.46 -16.51
C LYS A 36 -16.70 -33.37 -15.19
N GLY A 37 -17.38 -33.47 -14.05
CA GLY A 37 -16.73 -33.51 -12.73
C GLY A 37 -17.73 -33.49 -11.57
N SER A 38 -18.49 -34.57 -11.43
CA SER A 38 -19.63 -34.73 -10.52
C SER A 38 -19.28 -34.87 -9.03
N LYS A 39 -18.97 -33.75 -8.35
CA LYS A 39 -18.97 -33.70 -6.87
C LYS A 39 -19.77 -32.53 -6.26
N THR A 40 -20.12 -31.50 -7.05
CA THR A 40 -21.00 -30.40 -6.63
C THR A 40 -22.50 -30.75 -6.62
N MET A 41 -22.90 -31.73 -7.43
CA MET A 41 -24.31 -32.10 -7.61
C MET A 41 -24.94 -32.80 -6.40
N VAL A 42 -24.13 -33.44 -5.54
CA VAL A 42 -24.60 -34.23 -4.39
C VAL A 42 -24.93 -33.33 -3.18
N LYS A 43 -24.12 -32.29 -2.92
CA LYS A 43 -24.40 -31.30 -1.85
C LYS A 43 -25.68 -30.51 -2.17
N ASP A 44 -25.88 -30.16 -3.44
CA ASP A 44 -27.06 -29.42 -3.89
C ASP A 44 -28.33 -30.30 -3.91
N SER A 45 -28.18 -31.62 -4.12
CA SER A 45 -29.27 -32.61 -4.00
C SER A 45 -29.81 -32.73 -2.57
N ALA A 46 -28.94 -32.84 -1.56
CA ALA A 46 -29.35 -32.96 -0.16
C ALA A 46 -30.10 -31.70 0.31
N ARG A 47 -29.59 -30.52 -0.07
CA ARG A 47 -30.21 -29.23 0.25
C ARG A 47 -31.55 -29.04 -0.44
N LYS A 48 -31.66 -29.38 -1.74
CA LYS A 48 -32.95 -29.38 -2.46
C LYS A 48 -33.95 -30.35 -1.87
N LYS A 49 -33.51 -31.51 -1.38
CA LYS A 49 -34.36 -32.49 -0.70
C LYS A 49 -34.86 -31.95 0.65
N ALA A 50 -34.01 -31.29 1.43
CA ALA A 50 -34.40 -30.64 2.69
C ALA A 50 -35.40 -29.49 2.46
N ALA A 51 -35.18 -28.66 1.44
CA ALA A 51 -36.11 -27.59 1.07
C ALA A 51 -37.47 -28.12 0.61
N ARG A 52 -37.51 -29.21 -0.17
CA ARG A 52 -38.77 -29.89 -0.56
C ARG A 52 -39.51 -30.47 0.63
N ALA A 53 -38.81 -31.20 1.49
CA ALA A 53 -39.39 -31.78 2.70
C ALA A 53 -39.98 -30.70 3.63
N TYR A 54 -39.31 -29.55 3.74
CA TYR A 54 -39.81 -28.42 4.53
C TYR A 54 -41.04 -27.75 3.88
N ALA A 55 -41.02 -27.55 2.56
CA ALA A 55 -42.16 -27.00 1.82
C ALA A 55 -43.41 -27.90 1.95
N GLU A 56 -43.23 -29.21 1.82
CA GLU A 56 -44.28 -30.21 2.03
C GLU A 56 -44.81 -30.21 3.46
N ALA A 57 -43.93 -30.05 4.46
CA ALA A 57 -44.31 -30.07 5.86
C ALA A 57 -45.02 -28.81 6.34
N THR A 58 -44.73 -27.64 5.78
CA THR A 58 -45.23 -26.35 6.27
C THR A 58 -46.17 -25.62 5.31
N GLY A 59 -46.40 -26.17 4.12
CA GLY A 59 -47.28 -25.58 3.10
C GLY A 59 -46.77 -24.27 2.49
N VAL A 60 -45.52 -23.87 2.77
CA VAL A 60 -44.89 -22.68 2.20
C VAL A 60 -44.32 -23.00 0.82
N SER A 61 -44.16 -21.97 -0.02
CA SER A 61 -43.59 -22.17 -1.36
C SER A 61 -42.18 -22.78 -1.27
N HIS A 62 -41.80 -23.58 -2.28
CA HIS A 62 -40.46 -24.19 -2.31
C HIS A 62 -39.34 -23.15 -2.22
N ALA A 63 -39.52 -21.96 -2.81
CA ALA A 63 -38.57 -20.85 -2.68
C ALA A 63 -38.46 -20.34 -1.23
N ALA A 64 -39.60 -20.17 -0.53
CA ALA A 64 -39.61 -19.78 0.88
C ALA A 64 -39.00 -20.88 1.77
N ALA A 65 -39.29 -22.15 1.50
CA ALA A 65 -38.72 -23.29 2.22
C ALA A 65 -37.19 -23.40 2.01
N ALA A 66 -36.69 -23.15 0.80
CA ALA A 66 -35.26 -23.13 0.49
C ALA A 66 -34.53 -21.99 1.23
N ARG A 67 -35.17 -20.83 1.38
CA ARG A 67 -34.65 -19.69 2.18
C ARG A 67 -34.60 -20.04 3.67
N LEU A 68 -35.66 -20.63 4.21
CA LEU A 68 -35.75 -21.00 5.64
C LEU A 68 -34.82 -22.16 6.02
N THR A 69 -34.58 -23.10 5.11
CA THR A 69 -33.59 -24.18 5.33
C THR A 69 -32.15 -23.69 5.16
N ALA A 70 -31.88 -22.70 4.30
CA ALA A 70 -30.58 -22.04 4.22
C ALA A 70 -30.23 -21.31 5.53
N ARG A 71 -31.20 -20.60 6.14
CA ARG A 71 -31.04 -19.98 7.49
C ARG A 71 -30.64 -21.00 8.56
N ARG A 72 -31.24 -22.20 8.53
CA ARG A 72 -30.95 -23.29 9.49
C ARG A 72 -29.63 -24.03 9.24
N HIS A 73 -28.95 -23.78 8.12
CA HIS A 73 -27.70 -24.47 7.75
C HIS A 73 -26.51 -23.51 7.55
N GLY A 74 -26.62 -22.27 8.03
CA GLY A 74 -25.55 -21.26 7.94
C GLY A 74 -25.43 -20.67 6.53
N GLY A 75 -26.22 -19.65 6.23
CA GLY A 75 -26.01 -18.83 5.02
C GLY A 75 -24.64 -18.15 5.05
N PHE A 76 -24.12 -17.77 3.89
CA PHE A 76 -22.85 -17.04 3.80
C PHE A 76 -23.10 -15.56 4.10
N SER A 77 -22.53 -15.06 5.20
CA SER A 77 -22.57 -13.62 5.53
C SER A 77 -21.43 -12.89 4.82
N ALA A 78 -21.78 -11.87 4.03
CA ALA A 78 -20.84 -10.93 3.46
C ALA A 78 -20.12 -10.12 4.54
N ALA A 79 -20.82 -9.74 5.62
CA ALA A 79 -20.21 -9.04 6.75
C ALA A 79 -19.10 -9.87 7.40
N ALA A 80 -19.36 -11.16 7.66
CA ALA A 80 -18.39 -12.07 8.26
C ALA A 80 -17.15 -12.25 7.37
N VAL A 81 -17.35 -12.49 6.06
CA VAL A 81 -16.25 -12.60 5.10
C VAL A 81 -15.42 -11.32 5.04
N HIS A 82 -16.09 -10.16 5.03
CA HIS A 82 -15.43 -8.86 5.01
C HIS A 82 -14.56 -8.65 6.26
N THR A 83 -15.13 -8.83 7.46
CA THR A 83 -14.39 -8.66 8.72
C THR A 83 -13.24 -9.65 8.85
N GLU A 84 -13.45 -10.92 8.51
CA GLU A 84 -12.38 -11.94 8.55
C GLU A 84 -11.23 -11.59 7.59
N LEU A 85 -11.55 -11.14 6.38
CA LEU A 85 -10.54 -10.73 5.40
C LEU A 85 -9.75 -9.51 5.87
N MET A 86 -10.44 -8.46 6.37
CA MET A 86 -9.77 -7.24 6.86
C MET A 86 -8.86 -7.55 8.05
N GLN A 87 -9.29 -8.40 8.97
CA GLN A 87 -8.47 -8.86 10.08
C GLN A 87 -7.24 -9.64 9.59
N ALA A 88 -7.43 -10.61 8.69
CA ALA A 88 -6.33 -11.41 8.16
C ALA A 88 -5.31 -10.57 7.38
N LEU A 89 -5.75 -9.54 6.66
CA LEU A 89 -4.86 -8.57 5.99
C LEU A 89 -4.04 -7.77 7.01
N HIS A 90 -4.67 -7.29 8.08
CA HIS A 90 -3.99 -6.57 9.15
C HIS A 90 -2.92 -7.44 9.83
N GLU A 91 -3.25 -8.70 10.14
CA GLU A 91 -2.33 -9.69 10.70
C GLU A 91 -1.19 -10.03 9.73
N ALA A 92 -1.46 -10.04 8.42
CA ALA A 92 -0.44 -10.19 7.38
C ALA A 92 0.42 -8.92 7.16
N GLY A 93 0.21 -7.86 7.95
CA GLY A 93 1.01 -6.64 7.93
C GLY A 93 0.58 -5.60 6.90
N TRP A 94 -0.64 -5.69 6.35
CA TRP A 94 -1.19 -4.65 5.49
C TRP A 94 -1.70 -3.44 6.31
N PRO A 95 -1.59 -2.21 5.80
CA PRO A 95 -2.41 -1.12 6.31
C PRO A 95 -3.84 -1.35 5.83
N VAL A 96 -4.81 -1.34 6.74
CA VAL A 96 -6.19 -1.75 6.46
C VAL A 96 -7.16 -0.71 7.01
N GLU A 97 -8.08 -0.29 6.16
CA GLU A 97 -9.21 0.58 6.49
C GLU A 97 -10.48 -0.03 5.92
N TYR A 98 -11.60 0.04 6.63
CA TYR A 98 -12.84 -0.55 6.12
C TYR A 98 -14.10 0.06 6.72
N GLU A 99 -15.18 0.01 5.93
CA GLU A 99 -16.50 0.46 6.32
C GLU A 99 -17.22 -0.64 7.12
N THR A 100 -17.91 -0.25 8.19
CA THR A 100 -18.66 -1.19 9.05
C THR A 100 -20.12 -1.36 8.61
N PHE A 101 -20.57 -0.58 7.64
CA PHE A 101 -21.89 -0.64 7.05
C PHE A 101 -21.78 -0.97 5.56
N ALA A 102 -22.83 -1.55 4.99
CA ALA A 102 -22.86 -1.86 3.56
C ALA A 102 -23.44 -0.69 2.76
N GLU A 103 -22.85 -0.43 1.60
CA GLU A 103 -23.40 0.47 0.59
C GLU A 103 -23.62 -0.32 -0.70
N ASN A 104 -24.76 -0.10 -1.38
CA ASN A 104 -25.05 -0.74 -2.67
C ASN A 104 -24.98 -2.29 -2.64
N ALA A 105 -25.38 -2.88 -1.51
CA ALA A 105 -25.26 -4.31 -1.21
C ALA A 105 -23.82 -4.86 -1.19
N GLU A 106 -22.86 -4.04 -0.77
CA GLU A 106 -21.45 -4.41 -0.66
C GLU A 106 -20.81 -3.75 0.57
N TYR A 107 -19.95 -4.48 1.26
CA TYR A 107 -19.02 -3.92 2.23
C TYR A 107 -17.74 -3.50 1.52
N ARG A 108 -17.18 -2.36 1.93
CA ARG A 108 -15.98 -1.78 1.33
C ARG A 108 -14.81 -1.83 2.29
N GLY A 109 -13.67 -2.25 1.76
CA GLY A 109 -12.40 -2.24 2.49
C GLY A 109 -11.26 -1.78 1.59
N TYR A 110 -10.16 -1.40 2.21
CA TYR A 110 -8.95 -0.92 1.57
C TYR A 110 -7.74 -1.58 2.24
N ALA A 111 -6.78 -2.03 1.44
CA ALA A 111 -5.49 -2.50 1.93
C ALA A 111 -4.35 -1.94 1.08
N GLY A 112 -3.67 -0.91 1.60
CA GLY A 112 -2.75 -0.09 0.80
C GLY A 112 -3.43 0.42 -0.48
N PRO A 113 -2.87 0.19 -1.68
CA PRO A 113 -3.47 0.67 -2.94
C PRO A 113 -4.68 -0.16 -3.41
N ALA A 114 -5.02 -1.26 -2.72
CA ALA A 114 -6.08 -2.17 -3.15
C ALA A 114 -7.42 -1.86 -2.51
N ARG A 115 -8.47 -1.80 -3.32
CA ARG A 115 -9.87 -1.73 -2.90
C ARG A 115 -10.51 -3.11 -2.90
N PHE A 116 -11.33 -3.38 -1.90
CA PHE A 116 -12.15 -4.58 -1.73
C PHE A 116 -13.63 -4.23 -1.76
N LEU A 117 -14.40 -5.01 -2.49
CA LEU A 117 -15.87 -5.02 -2.41
C LEU A 117 -16.31 -6.45 -2.06
N VAL A 118 -16.97 -6.61 -0.91
CA VAL A 118 -17.49 -7.90 -0.47
C VAL A 118 -19.01 -7.82 -0.45
N GLY A 119 -19.67 -8.51 -1.37
CA GLY A 119 -21.12 -8.40 -1.45
C GLY A 119 -21.75 -9.17 -2.58
N ARG A 120 -22.93 -8.71 -2.97
CA ARG A 120 -23.83 -9.42 -3.88
C ARG A 120 -24.35 -8.54 -5.00
N ALA A 121 -23.56 -7.56 -5.48
CA ALA A 121 -23.99 -6.61 -6.51
C ALA A 121 -24.58 -7.26 -7.77
N SER A 122 -24.10 -8.46 -8.16
CA SER A 122 -24.67 -9.23 -9.27
C SER A 122 -26.16 -9.59 -9.11
N GLN A 123 -26.67 -9.65 -7.88
CA GLN A 123 -28.08 -9.90 -7.55
C GLN A 123 -28.90 -8.60 -7.47
N VAL A 124 -28.24 -7.43 -7.42
CA VAL A 124 -28.90 -6.14 -7.17
C VAL A 124 -29.40 -5.46 -8.45
N ALA A 125 -28.87 -5.85 -9.61
CA ALA A 125 -29.18 -5.22 -10.91
C ALA A 125 -30.68 -5.21 -11.28
N GLU A 126 -31.49 -6.04 -10.61
CA GLU A 126 -32.94 -6.16 -10.83
C GLU A 126 -33.78 -5.29 -9.89
N PHE A 127 -33.18 -4.63 -8.88
CA PHE A 127 -33.89 -3.79 -7.92
C PHE A 127 -33.94 -2.33 -8.41
N GLY A 128 -35.14 -1.84 -8.75
CA GLY A 128 -35.39 -0.44 -9.11
C GLY A 128 -35.48 0.55 -7.94
N GLY A 129 -34.84 0.25 -6.79
CA GLY A 129 -34.93 1.02 -5.55
C GLY A 129 -33.64 0.95 -4.72
N GLU A 130 -33.70 1.37 -3.45
CA GLU A 130 -32.53 1.31 -2.55
C GLU A 130 -32.00 -0.13 -2.44
N ALA A 131 -30.67 -0.24 -2.62
CA ALA A 131 -29.99 -1.52 -2.60
C ALA A 131 -30.17 -2.18 -1.23
N PRO A 132 -30.61 -3.45 -1.18
CA PRO A 132 -30.69 -4.17 0.08
C PRO A 132 -29.32 -4.32 0.74
N ASP A 133 -29.32 -4.51 2.05
CA ASP A 133 -28.15 -5.02 2.77
C ASP A 133 -27.71 -6.37 2.14
N PRO A 134 -26.40 -6.62 1.93
CA PRO A 134 -25.90 -7.85 1.30
C PRO A 134 -26.26 -9.13 2.05
N ASP A 135 -26.60 -9.02 3.33
CA ASP A 135 -27.00 -10.12 4.21
C ASP A 135 -28.53 -10.17 4.44
N ASP A 136 -29.31 -9.33 3.76
CA ASP A 136 -30.78 -9.39 3.77
C ASP A 136 -31.29 -10.59 2.96
N ASP A 137 -31.44 -11.72 3.65
CA ASP A 137 -31.93 -12.98 3.12
C ASP A 137 -33.42 -12.99 2.73
N THR A 138 -34.16 -11.92 3.00
CA THR A 138 -35.53 -11.75 2.51
C THR A 138 -35.53 -11.25 1.08
N ARG A 139 -34.49 -10.49 0.69
CA ARG A 139 -34.33 -9.85 -0.62
C ARG A 139 -33.27 -10.53 -1.49
N LEU A 140 -32.20 -11.08 -0.91
CA LEU A 140 -31.05 -11.67 -1.61
C LEU A 140 -30.90 -13.17 -1.36
N ASP A 141 -30.29 -13.88 -2.31
CA ASP A 141 -29.90 -15.27 -2.14
C ASP A 141 -28.58 -15.38 -1.35
N VAL A 142 -28.70 -15.39 -0.01
CA VAL A 142 -27.58 -15.57 0.93
C VAL A 142 -27.03 -17.00 0.98
N SER A 143 -27.62 -17.89 0.20
CA SER A 143 -27.25 -19.29 0.19
C SER A 143 -26.10 -19.63 -0.76
N GLN A 144 -25.76 -18.69 -1.63
CA GLN A 144 -24.52 -18.66 -2.39
C GLN A 144 -23.49 -17.85 -1.63
N PRO A 145 -22.18 -18.10 -1.79
CA PRO A 145 -21.16 -17.22 -1.23
C PRO A 145 -21.27 -15.79 -1.78
N PRO A 146 -20.89 -14.76 -1.02
CA PRO A 146 -20.70 -13.43 -1.58
C PRO A 146 -19.54 -13.44 -2.59
N THR A 147 -19.48 -12.41 -3.43
CA THR A 147 -18.30 -12.12 -4.25
C THR A 147 -17.33 -11.28 -3.42
N VAL A 148 -16.04 -11.56 -3.56
CA VAL A 148 -14.95 -10.65 -3.17
C VAL A 148 -14.32 -10.11 -4.45
N GLU A 149 -14.48 -8.83 -4.71
CA GLU A 149 -13.81 -8.10 -5.79
C GLU A 149 -12.62 -7.34 -5.21
N MET A 150 -11.47 -7.44 -5.89
CA MET A 150 -10.23 -6.77 -5.55
C MET A 150 -9.75 -5.97 -6.75
N ALA A 151 -9.35 -4.72 -6.55
CA ALA A 151 -8.90 -3.86 -7.65
C ALA A 151 -7.89 -2.80 -7.20
N ALA A 152 -6.91 -2.47 -8.06
CA ALA A 152 -5.86 -1.49 -7.75
C ALA A 152 -5.11 -0.98 -9.00
N PRO A 153 -4.68 0.29 -9.03
CA PRO A 153 -5.48 1.47 -8.67
C PRO A 153 -6.57 1.72 -9.72
N LEU A 154 -7.46 2.70 -9.48
CA LEU A 154 -8.38 3.15 -10.52
C LEU A 154 -7.67 4.15 -11.45
N THR A 155 -7.71 3.86 -12.74
CA THR A 155 -7.26 4.76 -13.82
C THR A 155 -8.47 5.28 -14.61
N PRO A 156 -8.30 6.30 -15.46
CA PRO A 156 -9.34 6.73 -16.40
C PRO A 156 -9.89 5.61 -17.31
N THR A 157 -9.12 4.54 -17.51
CA THR A 157 -9.50 3.38 -18.35
C THR A 157 -10.04 2.18 -17.57
N GLY A 158 -10.20 2.29 -16.25
CA GLY A 158 -10.55 1.20 -15.35
C GLY A 158 -9.41 0.83 -14.42
N PHE A 159 -9.42 -0.37 -13.84
CA PHE A 159 -8.39 -0.79 -12.90
C PHE A 159 -7.18 -1.43 -13.60
N GLU A 160 -5.96 -1.11 -13.16
CA GLU A 160 -4.74 -1.74 -13.73
C GLU A 160 -4.58 -3.21 -13.33
N ALA A 161 -5.07 -3.52 -12.14
CA ALA A 161 -5.13 -4.85 -11.57
C ALA A 161 -6.54 -5.10 -11.04
N HIS A 162 -7.12 -6.24 -11.40
CA HIS A 162 -8.47 -6.64 -11.02
C HIS A 162 -8.53 -8.15 -10.83
N ALA A 163 -9.24 -8.58 -9.80
CA ALA A 163 -9.55 -9.98 -9.54
C ALA A 163 -10.93 -10.10 -8.87
N GLN A 164 -11.62 -11.19 -9.18
CA GLN A 164 -12.90 -11.53 -8.56
C GLN A 164 -12.84 -12.98 -8.10
N ILE A 165 -13.17 -13.21 -6.84
CA ILE A 165 -13.06 -14.52 -6.19
C ILE A 165 -14.27 -14.78 -5.30
N SER A 166 -14.58 -16.04 -5.05
CA SER A 166 -15.71 -16.41 -4.19
C SER A 166 -15.35 -16.25 -2.72
N GLY A 167 -16.26 -15.68 -1.93
CA GLY A 167 -16.07 -15.44 -0.50
C GLY A 167 -16.23 -16.68 0.40
N ASP A 168 -16.42 -17.88 -0.16
CA ASP A 168 -16.35 -19.13 0.60
C ASP A 168 -14.92 -19.65 0.78
N ARG A 169 -13.95 -18.99 0.15
CA ARG A 169 -12.54 -19.34 0.30
C ARG A 169 -11.99 -18.82 1.62
N PRO A 170 -11.04 -19.55 2.25
CA PRO A 170 -10.35 -19.06 3.43
C PRO A 170 -9.61 -17.75 3.17
N ALA A 171 -9.51 -16.88 4.19
CA ALA A 171 -8.87 -15.57 4.06
C ALA A 171 -7.45 -15.61 3.49
N HIS A 172 -6.64 -16.62 3.85
CA HIS A 172 -5.27 -16.76 3.32
C HIS A 172 -5.24 -17.00 1.80
N GLU A 173 -6.24 -17.66 1.21
CA GLU A 173 -6.34 -17.82 -0.25
C GLU A 173 -6.73 -16.49 -0.92
N LEU A 174 -7.60 -15.69 -0.29
CA LEU A 174 -7.98 -14.35 -0.76
C LEU A 174 -6.76 -13.41 -0.77
N ILE A 175 -5.95 -13.44 0.30
CA ILE A 175 -4.71 -12.68 0.40
C ILE A 175 -3.69 -13.15 -0.65
N ALA A 176 -3.56 -14.47 -0.87
CA ALA A 176 -2.68 -14.98 -1.93
C ALA A 176 -3.11 -14.53 -3.33
N GLU A 177 -4.42 -14.43 -3.58
CA GLU A 177 -4.99 -13.87 -4.82
C GLU A 177 -4.66 -12.39 -4.98
N LEU A 178 -4.89 -11.58 -3.94
CA LEU A 178 -4.52 -10.18 -3.89
C LEU A 178 -3.03 -9.99 -4.23
N ASN A 179 -2.18 -10.76 -3.55
CA ASN A 179 -0.73 -10.66 -3.71
C ASN A 179 -0.30 -10.93 -5.15
N ARG A 180 -0.88 -11.94 -5.79
CA ARG A 180 -0.61 -12.28 -7.19
C ARG A 180 -1.14 -11.21 -8.14
N MET A 181 -2.35 -10.71 -7.88
CA MET A 181 -2.99 -9.66 -8.66
C MET A 181 -2.13 -8.39 -8.67
N LEU A 182 -1.70 -7.91 -7.51
CA LEU A 182 -0.87 -6.72 -7.37
C LEU A 182 0.52 -6.89 -7.98
N ALA A 183 1.20 -8.01 -7.71
CA ALA A 183 2.52 -8.29 -8.29
C ALA A 183 2.47 -8.32 -9.83
N ALA A 184 1.48 -9.00 -10.40
CA ALA A 184 1.32 -9.07 -11.85
C ALA A 184 0.88 -7.72 -12.44
N GLY A 185 0.02 -6.98 -11.73
CA GLY A 185 -0.40 -5.63 -12.10
C GLY A 185 0.76 -4.67 -12.19
N ARG A 186 1.54 -4.55 -11.10
CA ARG A 186 2.70 -3.66 -11.04
C ARG A 186 3.75 -4.01 -12.08
N ALA A 187 4.06 -5.29 -12.25
CA ALA A 187 5.02 -5.72 -13.28
C ALA A 187 4.61 -5.28 -14.69
N ARG A 188 3.31 -5.37 -15.03
CA ARG A 188 2.79 -4.86 -16.31
C ARG A 188 2.85 -3.34 -16.41
N ALA A 189 2.46 -2.64 -15.34
CA ALA A 189 2.44 -1.18 -15.29
C ALA A 189 3.86 -0.61 -15.44
N VAL A 190 4.83 -1.13 -14.67
CA VAL A 190 6.25 -0.75 -14.76
C VAL A 190 6.82 -1.04 -16.15
N ALA A 191 6.54 -2.22 -16.73
CA ALA A 191 7.01 -2.55 -18.06
C ALA A 191 6.42 -1.67 -19.18
N LYS A 192 5.23 -1.10 -18.96
CA LYS A 192 4.58 -0.17 -19.91
C LYS A 192 5.09 1.26 -19.76
N ALA A 193 5.55 1.63 -18.57
CA ALA A 193 6.01 2.98 -18.27
C ALA A 193 7.33 3.26 -19.02
N ALA A 194 7.27 4.06 -20.08
CA ALA A 194 8.45 4.50 -20.80
C ALA A 194 9.26 5.50 -19.94
N ASN A 195 10.57 5.57 -20.13
CA ASN A 195 11.42 6.56 -19.47
C ASN A 195 11.65 7.76 -20.39
N GLN A 196 10.64 8.62 -20.58
CA GLN A 196 10.67 9.75 -21.53
C GLN A 196 11.11 11.10 -20.95
N ALA A 197 11.31 11.18 -19.63
CA ALA A 197 11.74 12.39 -18.94
C ALA A 197 13.00 12.11 -18.10
N GLN A 198 13.62 13.16 -17.59
CA GLN A 198 14.78 13.07 -16.71
C GLN A 198 14.54 13.91 -15.46
N CYS A 199 15.02 13.43 -14.32
CA CYS A 199 15.04 14.25 -13.11
C CYS A 199 15.94 15.46 -13.34
N ALA A 200 15.45 16.65 -12.97
CA ALA A 200 16.15 17.92 -13.19
C ALA A 200 17.51 18.01 -12.46
N VAL A 201 17.64 17.31 -11.33
CA VAL A 201 18.85 17.31 -10.50
C VAL A 201 19.82 16.21 -10.94
N CYS A 202 19.46 14.95 -10.76
CA CYS A 202 20.40 13.86 -11.02
C CYS A 202 20.50 13.47 -12.49
N GLY A 203 19.52 13.81 -13.34
CA GLY A 203 19.48 13.43 -14.76
C GLY A 203 19.05 11.99 -15.03
N ASP A 204 18.65 11.22 -14.01
CA ASP A 204 18.14 9.86 -14.21
C ASP A 204 16.84 9.86 -15.01
N ALA A 205 16.70 8.87 -15.89
CA ALA A 205 15.54 8.74 -16.76
C ALA A 205 14.34 8.15 -15.99
N TYR A 206 13.16 8.75 -16.15
CA TYR A 206 11.91 8.31 -15.53
C TYR A 206 10.74 8.48 -16.50
N PRO A 207 9.61 7.79 -16.24
CA PRO A 207 8.35 8.17 -16.85
C PRO A 207 7.99 9.57 -16.38
N GLY A 208 7.60 10.46 -17.30
CA GLY A 208 7.36 11.87 -16.96
C GLY A 208 6.31 12.05 -15.88
N ALA A 209 5.27 11.22 -15.87
CA ALA A 209 4.22 11.24 -14.84
C ALA A 209 4.71 10.78 -13.45
N HIS A 210 5.92 10.25 -13.33
CA HIS A 210 6.50 9.75 -12.08
C HIS A 210 7.51 10.72 -11.44
N LEU A 211 7.85 11.80 -12.15
CA LEU A 211 8.62 12.91 -11.62
C LEU A 211 7.65 13.97 -11.09
N LEU A 212 7.90 14.48 -9.90
CA LEU A 212 7.03 15.48 -9.27
C LEU A 212 7.66 16.87 -9.36
N PRO A 213 6.89 17.89 -9.78
CA PRO A 213 7.32 19.28 -9.75
C PRO A 213 7.90 19.73 -8.40
N ALA A 214 9.07 20.36 -8.47
CA ALA A 214 9.75 20.97 -7.36
C ALA A 214 9.00 22.24 -6.97
N ALA A 215 8.43 22.29 -5.77
CA ALA A 215 7.98 23.55 -5.17
C ALA A 215 7.02 24.42 -6.01
N GLY A 216 6.22 23.83 -6.90
CA GLY A 216 5.30 24.55 -7.78
C GLY A 216 5.91 25.08 -9.08
N ASP A 217 7.16 24.73 -9.38
CA ASP A 217 7.78 24.90 -10.69
C ASP A 217 7.61 23.62 -11.52
N ASP A 218 6.68 23.65 -12.47
CA ASP A 218 6.40 22.53 -13.37
C ASP A 218 7.56 22.26 -14.36
N GLU A 219 8.52 23.18 -14.50
CA GLU A 219 9.72 22.98 -15.33
C GLU A 219 10.81 22.17 -14.59
N LEU A 220 10.79 22.17 -13.26
CA LEU A 220 11.73 21.43 -12.41
C LEU A 220 11.07 20.18 -11.86
N THR A 221 11.17 19.05 -12.56
CA THR A 221 10.58 17.78 -12.08
C THR A 221 11.61 16.87 -11.44
N LEU A 222 11.28 16.32 -10.26
CA LEU A 222 12.21 15.62 -9.38
C LEU A 222 11.84 14.15 -9.22
N CYS A 223 12.88 13.32 -9.04
CA CYS A 223 12.72 11.94 -8.65
C CYS A 223 12.64 11.83 -7.11
N PRO A 224 12.25 10.67 -6.55
CA PRO A 224 12.14 10.50 -5.11
C PRO A 224 13.43 10.74 -4.34
N VAL A 225 14.59 10.50 -4.97
CA VAL A 225 15.90 10.66 -4.31
C VAL A 225 16.24 12.14 -4.16
N CYS A 226 15.99 12.94 -5.19
CA CYS A 226 16.34 14.36 -5.22
C CYS A 226 15.18 15.27 -4.77
N ALA A 227 14.16 14.72 -4.11
CA ALA A 227 12.95 15.46 -3.74
C ALA A 227 13.25 16.63 -2.76
N PHE A 228 14.36 16.55 -2.03
CA PHE A 228 14.80 17.55 -1.06
C PHE A 228 16.23 18.06 -1.36
N ASP A 229 16.69 17.95 -2.61
CA ASP A 229 18.03 18.38 -3.00
C ASP A 229 18.20 19.90 -2.86
N GLY A 230 19.41 20.39 -2.56
CA GLY A 230 19.70 21.80 -2.29
C GLY A 230 19.57 22.72 -3.49
N ASP A 231 19.66 22.16 -4.70
CA ASP A 231 19.41 22.91 -5.94
C ASP A 231 17.91 23.23 -6.13
N VAL A 232 17.04 22.69 -5.27
CA VAL A 232 15.60 22.95 -5.27
C VAL A 232 15.28 24.16 -4.40
N HIS A 233 14.96 25.29 -5.02
CA HIS A 233 14.54 26.48 -4.28
C HIS A 233 13.06 26.43 -3.89
N VAL A 234 12.78 26.32 -2.59
CA VAL A 234 11.43 26.36 -2.04
C VAL A 234 10.97 27.82 -1.90
N THR A 235 10.29 28.33 -2.93
CA THR A 235 9.94 29.77 -3.01
C THR A 235 8.53 30.11 -2.54
N ALA A 236 7.65 29.11 -2.33
CA ALA A 236 6.24 29.33 -1.98
C ALA A 236 5.83 28.70 -0.63
N GLY A 237 4.99 29.40 0.13
CA GLY A 237 4.55 28.98 1.47
C GLY A 237 3.64 27.75 1.53
N HIS A 238 3.41 27.06 0.40
CA HIS A 238 2.51 25.91 0.29
C HIS A 238 3.17 24.70 -0.36
N VAL A 239 4.49 24.74 -0.56
CA VAL A 239 5.25 23.73 -1.31
C VAL A 239 5.15 22.34 -0.70
N THR A 240 5.30 22.21 0.62
CA THR A 240 5.14 20.92 1.29
C THR A 240 3.72 20.36 1.13
N ALA A 241 2.70 21.21 1.22
CA ALA A 241 1.32 20.78 1.01
C ALA A 241 1.05 20.36 -0.44
N TYR A 242 1.71 20.99 -1.41
CA TYR A 242 1.61 20.60 -2.81
C TYR A 242 2.33 19.27 -3.10
N LEU A 243 3.54 19.09 -2.58
CA LEU A 243 4.30 17.83 -2.73
C LEU A 243 3.55 16.63 -2.13
N THR A 244 3.07 16.77 -0.88
CA THR A 244 2.27 15.73 -0.22
C THR A 244 1.02 15.36 -1.04
N TYR A 245 0.33 16.35 -1.60
CA TYR A 245 -0.82 16.13 -2.47
C TYR A 245 -0.46 15.36 -3.75
N GLN A 246 0.64 15.73 -4.40
CA GLN A 246 1.11 15.08 -5.62
C GLN A 246 1.50 13.62 -5.37
N ILE A 247 2.14 13.34 -4.23
CA ILE A 247 2.50 11.97 -3.86
C ILE A 247 1.25 11.12 -3.60
N ASP A 248 0.28 11.64 -2.86
CA ASP A 248 -0.99 10.94 -2.59
C ASP A 248 -1.76 10.63 -3.88
N GLN A 249 -1.79 11.60 -4.80
CA GLN A 249 -2.40 11.43 -6.12
C GLN A 249 -1.68 10.37 -6.96
N LEU A 250 -0.35 10.39 -6.97
CA LEU A 250 0.44 9.41 -7.70
C LEU A 250 0.23 8.00 -7.15
N ALA A 251 0.25 7.83 -5.82
CA ALA A 251 0.00 6.56 -5.14
C ALA A 251 -1.40 6.01 -5.41
N ALA A 252 -2.39 6.89 -5.50
CA ALA A 252 -3.78 6.52 -5.73
C ALA A 252 -4.09 6.13 -7.19
N THR A 253 -3.28 6.58 -8.15
CA THR A 253 -3.62 6.49 -9.59
C THR A 253 -2.66 5.66 -10.43
N ASP A 254 -1.46 5.34 -9.92
CA ASP A 254 -0.42 4.68 -10.72
C ASP A 254 0.25 3.53 -9.95
N LEU A 255 0.03 2.29 -10.39
CA LEU A 255 0.65 1.12 -9.76
C LEU A 255 2.14 1.02 -10.04
N ALA A 256 2.64 1.71 -11.07
CA ALA A 256 4.04 1.81 -11.46
C ALA A 256 4.79 2.96 -10.78
N MET A 257 4.12 3.70 -9.87
CA MET A 257 4.76 4.72 -9.03
C MET A 257 6.12 4.22 -8.51
N PRO A 258 7.21 5.01 -8.67
CA PRO A 258 8.53 4.64 -8.17
C PRO A 258 8.45 4.33 -6.68
N ALA A 259 8.96 3.16 -6.29
CA ALA A 259 8.90 2.73 -4.89
C ALA A 259 9.59 3.74 -3.96
N GLY A 260 10.66 4.41 -4.45
CA GLY A 260 11.46 5.36 -3.69
C GLY A 260 10.68 6.51 -3.05
N TRP A 261 9.47 6.84 -3.55
CA TRP A 261 8.62 7.88 -2.94
C TRP A 261 8.18 7.55 -1.50
N ALA A 262 8.22 6.27 -1.09
CA ALA A 262 7.94 5.90 0.29
C ALA A 262 8.97 6.50 1.29
N GLY A 263 10.22 6.73 0.86
CA GLY A 263 11.23 7.40 1.69
C GLY A 263 10.86 8.85 2.04
N PRO A 264 10.67 9.74 1.05
CA PRO A 264 10.22 11.11 1.28
C PRO A 264 8.92 11.23 2.07
N VAL A 265 7.94 10.35 1.81
CA VAL A 265 6.68 10.32 2.57
C VAL A 265 6.93 10.02 4.04
N ALA A 266 7.67 8.95 4.34
CA ALA A 266 7.97 8.58 5.71
C ALA A 266 8.77 9.67 6.43
N LEU A 267 9.72 10.32 5.75
CA LEU A 267 10.50 11.42 6.30
C LEU A 267 9.62 12.61 6.70
N LEU A 268 8.80 13.10 5.77
CA LEU A 268 7.89 14.22 6.06
C LEU A 268 6.90 13.84 7.18
N ALA A 269 6.34 12.63 7.16
CA ALA A 269 5.42 12.17 8.20
C ALA A 269 6.09 12.00 9.58
N CYS A 270 7.34 11.53 9.65
CA CYS A 270 8.09 11.39 10.91
C CYS A 270 8.56 12.74 11.49
N THR A 271 8.71 13.76 10.65
CA THR A 271 9.17 15.09 11.03
C THR A 271 8.02 16.09 11.23
N ALA A 272 6.82 15.73 10.78
CA ALA A 272 5.61 16.52 10.92
C ALA A 272 5.17 16.66 12.39
N PRO A 273 4.63 17.83 12.79
CA PRO A 273 4.04 18.01 14.10
C PRO A 273 2.68 17.29 14.21
N THR A 274 2.21 17.11 15.44
CA THR A 274 0.84 16.66 15.71
C THR A 274 -0.18 17.58 15.04
N GLY A 275 -1.14 17.02 14.29
CA GLY A 275 -2.18 17.76 13.58
C GLY A 275 -1.78 18.26 12.19
N PHE A 276 -0.68 17.75 11.64
CA PHE A 276 -0.24 18.05 10.28
C PHE A 276 -1.27 17.63 9.21
N ASP A 277 -1.99 16.53 9.41
CA ASP A 277 -3.10 16.08 8.56
C ASP A 277 -4.26 17.09 8.48
N ASP A 278 -4.63 17.71 9.61
CA ASP A 278 -5.61 18.79 9.66
C ASP A 278 -5.10 20.05 8.92
N GLN A 279 -3.80 20.35 9.03
CA GLN A 279 -3.16 21.42 8.27
C GLN A 279 -3.21 21.16 6.76
N LEU A 280 -2.79 19.97 6.32
CA LEU A 280 -2.86 19.55 4.93
C LEU A 280 -4.30 19.61 4.41
N THR A 281 -5.26 19.06 5.15
CA THR A 281 -6.69 19.10 4.80
C THR A 281 -7.18 20.52 4.55
N ARG A 282 -6.80 21.49 5.42
CA ARG A 282 -7.18 22.90 5.24
C ARG A 282 -6.53 23.50 4.00
N LEU A 283 -5.22 23.31 3.80
CA LEU A 283 -4.49 23.85 2.66
C LEU A 283 -5.00 23.28 1.33
N TRP A 284 -5.29 21.99 1.29
CA TRP A 284 -5.85 21.30 0.13
C TRP A 284 -7.25 21.81 -0.20
N LYS A 285 -8.13 21.95 0.79
CA LYS A 285 -9.47 22.54 0.60
C LYS A 285 -9.38 23.99 0.11
N GLN A 286 -8.44 24.78 0.62
CA GLN A 286 -8.19 26.15 0.15
C GLN A 286 -7.70 26.19 -1.30
N ALA A 287 -6.91 25.20 -1.73
CA ALA A 287 -6.50 25.00 -3.12
C ALA A 287 -7.62 24.43 -4.01
N GLY A 288 -8.82 24.20 -3.47
CA GLY A 288 -9.99 23.75 -4.22
C GLY A 288 -10.06 22.25 -4.47
N THR A 289 -9.18 21.45 -3.86
CA THR A 289 -9.32 19.99 -3.90
C THR A 289 -10.30 19.52 -2.82
N VAL A 290 -11.03 18.47 -3.17
CA VAL A 290 -11.90 17.72 -2.26
C VAL A 290 -11.19 16.52 -1.65
N LEU A 291 -10.04 16.12 -2.20
CA LEU A 291 -9.22 15.02 -1.70
C LEU A 291 -8.74 15.30 -0.28
N LEU A 292 -8.61 14.24 0.49
CA LEU A 292 -8.14 14.31 1.87
C LEU A 292 -6.79 13.62 1.97
N PRO A 293 -5.90 14.12 2.84
CA PRO A 293 -4.59 13.50 3.05
C PRO A 293 -4.78 12.06 3.56
N ALA A 294 -3.93 11.17 3.09
CA ALA A 294 -3.88 9.81 3.62
C ALA A 294 -3.47 9.78 5.11
N ASP A 295 -3.95 8.78 5.84
CA ASP A 295 -3.71 8.62 7.28
C ASP A 295 -2.23 8.54 7.65
N TYR A 296 -1.36 8.12 6.72
CA TYR A 296 0.09 8.03 6.99
C TYR A 296 0.77 9.38 7.22
N TRP A 297 0.13 10.50 6.90
CA TRP A 297 0.68 11.83 7.22
C TRP A 297 0.60 12.16 8.71
N SER A 298 -0.31 11.52 9.46
CA SER A 298 -0.37 11.60 10.93
C SER A 298 0.05 10.30 11.63
N GLN A 299 0.05 9.18 10.91
CA GLN A 299 0.43 7.86 11.42
C GLN A 299 1.41 7.18 10.44
N PRO A 300 2.71 7.57 10.41
CA PRO A 300 3.68 7.06 9.44
C PRO A 300 3.76 5.52 9.39
N GLU A 301 3.43 4.83 10.48
CA GLU A 301 3.36 3.37 10.55
C GLU A 301 2.34 2.75 9.59
N GLN A 302 1.34 3.50 9.11
CA GLN A 302 0.33 3.07 8.14
C GLN A 302 0.80 3.19 6.69
N LEU A 303 1.94 3.84 6.43
CA LEU A 303 2.48 3.98 5.07
C LEU A 303 2.69 2.60 4.45
N TRP A 304 2.09 2.36 3.29
CA TRP A 304 2.32 1.14 2.52
C TRP A 304 3.64 1.24 1.75
N VAL A 305 4.56 0.34 2.01
CA VAL A 305 5.87 0.26 1.33
C VAL A 305 5.87 -0.97 0.43
N TRP A 306 6.16 -0.78 -0.87
CA TRP A 306 6.21 -1.88 -1.84
C TRP A 306 7.35 -2.88 -1.51
N LEU A 307 7.04 -4.17 -1.57
CA LEU A 307 7.99 -5.26 -1.38
C LEU A 307 7.98 -6.24 -2.57
N PRO A 308 8.94 -6.18 -3.49
CA PRO A 308 8.93 -6.98 -4.71
C PRO A 308 9.08 -8.48 -4.36
N PRO A 309 8.17 -9.37 -4.79
CA PRO A 309 8.17 -10.78 -4.39
C PRO A 309 9.49 -11.54 -4.60
N GLY A 310 10.28 -11.17 -5.61
CA GLY A 310 11.52 -11.85 -5.97
C GLY A 310 12.80 -11.30 -5.33
N ALA A 311 12.73 -10.23 -4.53
CA ALA A 311 13.91 -9.54 -4.01
C ALA A 311 13.81 -9.13 -2.53
N ARG A 312 12.92 -9.78 -1.76
CA ARG A 312 12.75 -9.49 -0.33
C ARG A 312 13.90 -10.10 0.48
N PRO A 313 14.47 -9.35 1.43
CA PRO A 313 15.45 -9.89 2.37
C PRO A 313 14.76 -10.82 3.36
N ALA A 314 15.53 -11.73 3.99
CA ALA A 314 14.99 -12.76 4.87
C ALA A 314 14.06 -12.22 5.98
N PRO A 315 14.37 -11.08 6.66
CA PRO A 315 13.47 -10.52 7.67
C PRO A 315 12.09 -10.12 7.15
N LEU A 316 11.97 -9.81 5.86
CA LEU A 316 10.76 -9.29 5.24
C LEU A 316 10.04 -10.32 4.35
N VAL A 317 10.54 -11.57 4.29
CA VAL A 317 10.02 -12.61 3.38
C VAL A 317 8.57 -12.99 3.67
N ARG A 318 8.13 -12.84 4.93
CA ARG A 318 6.77 -13.19 5.38
C ARG A 318 5.67 -12.28 4.84
N PHE A 319 6.01 -11.06 4.41
CA PHE A 319 5.05 -10.07 3.97
C PHE A 319 4.57 -10.30 2.53
N GLY A 320 3.43 -9.71 2.18
CA GLY A 320 2.92 -9.67 0.81
C GLY A 320 3.73 -8.74 -0.11
N PRO A 321 3.23 -8.43 -1.32
CA PRO A 321 3.78 -7.39 -2.20
C PRO A 321 3.48 -6.00 -1.63
N GLY A 322 4.10 -5.74 -0.49
CA GLY A 322 3.98 -4.55 0.32
C GLY A 322 3.51 -4.85 1.74
N ALA A 323 3.83 -3.95 2.65
CA ALA A 323 3.41 -4.00 4.04
C ALA A 323 3.37 -2.57 4.60
N ARG A 324 2.63 -2.38 5.69
CA ARG A 324 2.64 -1.12 6.44
C ARG A 324 4.00 -0.93 7.09
N LEU A 325 4.50 0.31 7.11
CA LEU A 325 5.83 0.65 7.61
C LEU A 325 6.04 0.17 9.05
N GLY A 326 5.03 0.27 9.91
CA GLY A 326 5.12 -0.23 11.29
C GLY A 326 5.36 -1.74 11.39
N ALA A 327 4.81 -2.53 10.46
CA ALA A 327 5.05 -3.97 10.42
C ALA A 327 6.47 -4.30 9.94
N LEU A 328 7.03 -3.49 9.02
CA LEU A 328 8.42 -3.63 8.59
C LEU A 328 9.38 -3.31 9.74
N VAL A 329 9.17 -2.17 10.41
CA VAL A 329 9.97 -1.77 11.59
C VAL A 329 9.93 -2.87 12.65
N ALA A 330 8.74 -3.35 13.02
CA ALA A 330 8.59 -4.41 14.00
C ALA A 330 9.28 -5.72 13.58
N ALA A 331 9.25 -6.08 12.29
CA ALA A 331 9.94 -7.27 11.80
C ALA A 331 11.46 -7.15 11.86
N LEU A 332 12.00 -5.95 11.60
CA LEU A 332 13.42 -5.68 11.70
C LEU A 332 13.87 -5.68 13.16
N ASP A 333 13.12 -5.07 14.07
CA ASP A 333 13.43 -5.08 15.49
C ASP A 333 13.41 -6.51 16.07
N GLU A 334 12.50 -7.36 15.58
CA GLU A 334 12.40 -8.76 15.99
C GLU A 334 13.54 -9.63 15.42
N GLN A 335 13.85 -9.50 14.13
CA GLN A 335 14.76 -10.42 13.42
C GLN A 335 16.20 -9.90 13.32
N CYS A 336 16.42 -8.61 13.56
CA CYS A 336 17.71 -7.95 13.58
C CYS A 336 17.81 -7.05 14.82
N PRO A 337 17.76 -7.61 16.05
CA PRO A 337 17.59 -6.84 17.29
C PRO A 337 18.74 -5.88 17.61
N ASP A 338 19.92 -6.09 17.03
CA ASP A 338 21.09 -5.24 17.18
C ASP A 338 21.19 -4.14 16.10
N LEU A 339 20.29 -4.13 15.11
CA LEU A 339 20.37 -3.23 13.95
C LEU A 339 20.28 -1.75 14.36
N ARG A 340 19.34 -1.39 15.23
CA ARG A 340 19.25 -0.02 15.78
C ARG A 340 20.50 0.38 16.57
N GLN A 341 21.07 -0.57 17.31
CA GLN A 341 22.29 -0.31 18.09
C GLN A 341 23.49 -0.09 17.17
N ARG A 342 23.61 -0.85 16.08
CA ARG A 342 24.64 -0.65 15.06
C ARG A 342 24.51 0.71 14.39
N ALA A 343 23.29 1.11 14.02
CA ALA A 343 23.04 2.42 13.45
C ALA A 343 23.43 3.55 14.42
N ARG A 344 23.03 3.45 15.69
CA ARG A 344 23.41 4.42 16.73
C ARG A 344 24.93 4.50 16.94
N ALA A 345 25.61 3.35 16.92
CA ALA A 345 27.07 3.30 17.07
C ALA A 345 27.78 3.94 15.86
N ALA A 346 27.32 3.67 14.65
CA ALA A 346 27.84 4.27 13.43
C ALA A 346 27.58 5.79 13.37
N GLU A 347 26.40 6.23 13.82
CA GLU A 347 26.04 7.65 13.90
C GLU A 347 26.95 8.38 14.89
N THR A 348 27.17 7.79 16.07
CA THR A 348 28.11 8.33 17.07
C THR A 348 29.52 8.49 16.50
N GLU A 349 29.99 7.50 15.72
CA GLU A 349 31.30 7.57 15.09
C GLU A 349 31.37 8.65 14.00
N ASN A 350 30.33 8.77 13.17
CA ASN A 350 30.22 9.82 12.16
C ASN A 350 30.32 11.23 12.77
N TRP A 351 29.68 11.44 13.92
CA TRP A 351 29.77 12.70 14.66
C TRP A 351 31.17 12.96 15.23
N ARG A 352 31.85 11.93 15.77
CA ARG A 352 33.24 12.07 16.22
C ARG A 352 34.17 12.47 15.07
N ASP A 353 33.99 11.87 13.90
CA ASP A 353 34.76 12.20 12.70
C ASP A 353 34.48 13.64 12.21
N ALA A 354 33.26 14.14 12.40
CA ALA A 354 32.88 15.54 12.15
C ALA A 354 33.40 16.54 13.20
N GLY A 355 34.10 16.07 14.24
CA GLY A 355 34.73 16.90 15.26
C GLY A 355 33.90 17.12 16.51
N TRP A 356 32.77 16.41 16.68
CA TRP A 356 32.04 16.36 17.94
C TRP A 356 32.92 15.70 19.01
N SER A 357 32.94 16.27 20.22
CA SER A 357 33.73 15.76 21.34
C SER A 357 32.84 15.14 22.41
N ASP A 358 33.33 14.11 23.11
CA ASP A 358 32.60 13.45 24.20
C ASP A 358 32.28 14.40 25.40
N ASP A 359 32.83 15.62 25.41
CA ASP A 359 32.57 16.67 26.40
C ASP A 359 31.33 17.54 26.08
N GLU A 360 30.79 17.44 24.86
CA GLU A 360 29.54 18.08 24.44
C GLU A 360 28.35 17.13 24.73
N PRO A 361 27.14 17.66 24.98
CA PRO A 361 25.97 16.79 25.02
C PRO A 361 25.92 15.97 23.71
N PRO A 362 25.57 14.67 23.77
CA PRO A 362 25.44 13.88 22.56
C PRO A 362 24.50 14.60 21.59
N PRO A 363 24.82 14.63 20.29
CA PRO A 363 23.97 15.26 19.28
C PRO A 363 22.55 14.69 19.42
N GLY A 364 21.56 15.48 19.01
CA GLY A 364 20.16 15.08 19.13
C GLY A 364 19.91 13.80 18.35
N LEU A 365 20.07 12.64 19.00
CA LEU A 365 19.92 11.34 18.38
C LEU A 365 18.43 11.15 18.04
N PHE A 366 18.01 11.70 16.91
CA PHE A 366 16.66 11.56 16.38
C PHE A 366 16.45 10.20 15.73
N LEU A 367 17.43 9.29 15.85
CA LEU A 367 17.37 7.92 15.36
C LEU A 367 16.02 7.27 15.66
N ASP A 368 15.52 7.34 16.90
CA ASP A 368 14.24 6.68 17.23
C ASP A 368 13.03 7.29 16.52
N GLN A 369 13.05 8.61 16.27
CA GLN A 369 12.01 9.32 15.53
C GLN A 369 12.11 9.09 14.02
N LEU A 370 13.33 9.07 13.48
CA LEU A 370 13.62 8.92 12.05
C LEU A 370 13.79 7.46 11.61
N TRP A 371 13.82 6.51 12.56
CA TRP A 371 13.97 5.08 12.26
C TRP A 371 12.97 4.57 11.21
N PRO A 372 11.66 4.91 11.29
CA PRO A 372 10.72 4.49 10.25
C PRO A 372 11.08 5.07 8.88
N ALA A 373 11.51 6.33 8.81
CA ALA A 373 11.94 6.95 7.56
C ALA A 373 13.19 6.27 6.98
N ALA A 374 14.19 5.96 7.81
CA ALA A 374 15.37 5.21 7.40
C ALA A 374 15.02 3.83 6.85
N VAL A 375 14.11 3.09 7.51
CA VAL A 375 13.61 1.79 7.02
C VAL A 375 12.86 1.96 5.69
N ALA A 376 12.00 2.97 5.57
CA ALA A 376 11.26 3.24 4.35
C ALA A 376 12.20 3.57 3.17
N TYR A 377 13.20 4.44 3.36
CA TYR A 377 14.22 4.71 2.35
C TYR A 377 14.99 3.45 1.98
N ALA A 378 15.57 2.74 2.96
CA ALA A 378 16.38 1.55 2.68
C ALA A 378 15.62 0.51 1.86
N VAL A 379 14.38 0.19 2.27
CA VAL A 379 13.54 -0.79 1.57
C VAL A 379 13.09 -0.29 0.20
N SER A 380 12.66 0.96 0.10
CA SER A 380 12.12 1.51 -1.14
C SER A 380 13.18 1.76 -2.22
N LEU A 381 14.38 2.21 -1.84
CA LEU A 381 15.50 2.42 -2.76
C LEU A 381 16.02 1.08 -3.30
N GLN A 382 16.17 0.06 -2.45
CA GLN A 382 16.55 -1.29 -2.89
C GLN A 382 15.49 -1.91 -3.80
N THR A 383 14.22 -1.69 -3.47
CA THR A 383 13.10 -2.10 -4.30
C THR A 383 13.13 -1.41 -5.67
N GLN A 384 13.35 -0.10 -5.70
CA GLN A 384 13.46 0.67 -6.93
C GLN A 384 14.63 0.19 -7.79
N ALA A 385 15.79 -0.06 -7.19
CA ALA A 385 16.95 -0.62 -7.90
C ALA A 385 16.66 -2.01 -8.49
N ALA A 386 15.89 -2.85 -7.79
CA ALA A 386 15.49 -4.17 -8.28
C ALA A 386 14.51 -4.10 -9.47
N GLU A 387 13.56 -3.16 -9.44
CA GLU A 387 12.54 -2.99 -10.48
C GLU A 387 13.04 -2.20 -11.70
N ARG A 388 13.97 -1.27 -11.51
CA ARG A 388 14.44 -0.34 -12.54
C ARG A 388 15.97 -0.39 -12.65
N ARG A 389 16.49 -1.54 -13.08
CA ARG A 389 17.93 -1.82 -13.16
C ARG A 389 18.74 -0.89 -14.07
N GLU A 390 18.07 -0.19 -14.98
CA GLU A 390 18.70 0.80 -15.87
C GLU A 390 18.96 2.14 -15.14
N HIS A 391 18.34 2.37 -13.99
CA HIS A 391 18.56 3.56 -13.18
C HIS A 391 19.85 3.39 -12.36
N ARG A 392 20.50 4.51 -12.04
CA ARG A 392 21.68 4.46 -11.16
C ARG A 392 21.29 3.96 -9.77
N PRO A 393 22.22 3.35 -9.02
CA PRO A 393 21.98 3.00 -7.63
C PRO A 393 21.59 4.25 -6.83
N PRO A 394 20.40 4.29 -6.20
CA PRO A 394 19.88 5.51 -5.60
C PRO A 394 20.73 6.06 -4.45
N LEU A 395 21.48 5.19 -3.76
CA LEU A 395 22.24 5.53 -2.56
C LEU A 395 23.37 6.51 -2.82
N GLN A 396 23.97 6.51 -4.02
CA GLN A 396 25.08 7.40 -4.35
C GLN A 396 24.68 8.88 -4.39
N HIS A 397 23.38 9.16 -4.46
CA HIS A 397 22.85 10.51 -4.53
C HIS A 397 22.20 10.95 -3.22
N LEU A 398 21.99 10.04 -2.27
CA LEU A 398 21.23 10.35 -1.06
C LEU A 398 21.98 11.30 -0.11
N ALA A 399 23.30 11.18 -0.04
CA ALA A 399 24.15 12.16 0.65
C ALA A 399 24.11 13.50 -0.10
N GLY A 400 23.72 14.59 0.57
CA GLY A 400 23.49 15.90 -0.03
C GLY A 400 22.12 16.08 -0.71
N SER A 401 21.25 15.06 -0.74
CA SER A 401 19.89 15.17 -1.30
C SER A 401 18.87 15.76 -0.32
N PHE A 402 19.30 16.30 0.82
CA PHE A 402 18.39 16.77 1.87
C PHE A 402 18.46 18.28 2.12
N ASP A 403 19.36 19.03 1.48
CA ASP A 403 19.59 20.45 1.78
C ASP A 403 18.32 21.33 1.73
N SER A 404 17.38 21.09 0.80
CA SER A 404 16.10 21.85 0.75
C SER A 404 15.03 21.33 1.71
N LEU A 405 15.30 20.24 2.45
CA LEU A 405 14.44 19.74 3.51
C LEU A 405 14.22 20.80 4.60
N LEU A 406 15.23 21.64 4.89
CA LEU A 406 15.12 22.69 5.90
C LEU A 406 13.93 23.62 5.63
N ASP A 407 13.71 23.99 4.36
CA ASP A 407 12.58 24.84 3.98
C ASP A 407 11.25 24.11 4.17
N HIS A 408 11.20 22.81 3.86
CA HIS A 408 10.03 21.98 4.13
C HIS A 408 9.71 21.86 5.62
N LEU A 409 10.74 21.66 6.45
CA LEU A 409 10.62 21.58 7.91
C LEU A 409 10.10 22.89 8.50
N ALA A 410 10.61 24.03 8.01
CA ALA A 410 10.14 25.36 8.42
C ALA A 410 8.65 25.57 8.08
N LEU A 411 8.19 25.14 6.90
CA LEU A 411 6.77 25.21 6.50
C LEU A 411 5.86 24.29 7.31
N MET A 412 6.40 23.18 7.81
CA MET A 412 5.69 22.25 8.69
C MET A 412 5.77 22.67 10.17
N GLU A 413 6.51 23.73 10.51
CA GLU A 413 6.80 24.12 11.89
C GLU A 413 7.49 22.99 12.70
N SER A 414 8.33 22.19 12.02
CA SER A 414 9.11 21.12 12.67
C SER A 414 10.21 21.71 13.56
N THR A 415 10.46 21.07 14.70
CA THR A 415 11.51 21.48 15.66
C THR A 415 12.84 20.77 15.43
N LEU A 416 12.93 19.93 14.39
CA LEU A 416 14.11 19.14 14.11
C LEU A 416 15.16 19.96 13.35
N ASP A 417 16.41 19.70 13.67
CA ASP A 417 17.54 20.29 12.96
C ASP A 417 17.87 19.46 11.71
N PHE A 418 18.20 20.17 10.63
CA PHE A 418 18.50 19.57 9.33
C PHE A 418 19.77 18.71 9.40
N ASP A 419 20.85 19.23 10.01
CA ASP A 419 22.15 18.56 10.09
C ASP A 419 22.02 17.21 10.82
N ASP A 420 21.19 17.16 11.87
CA ASP A 420 20.91 15.93 12.60
C ASP A 420 20.10 14.93 11.77
N ILE A 421 19.14 15.39 10.96
CA ILE A 421 18.36 14.51 10.07
C ILE A 421 19.24 13.91 8.98
N GLU A 422 20.04 14.72 8.28
CA GLU A 422 20.90 14.24 7.19
C GLU A 422 21.91 13.20 7.71
N SER A 423 22.59 13.51 8.82
CA SER A 423 23.53 12.59 9.46
C SER A 423 22.86 11.28 9.88
N THR A 424 21.72 11.37 10.58
CA THR A 424 20.97 10.18 11.06
C THR A 424 20.53 9.29 9.89
N LEU A 425 19.93 9.88 8.85
CA LEU A 425 19.38 9.13 7.73
C LEU A 425 20.49 8.49 6.90
N SER A 426 21.55 9.23 6.57
CA SER A 426 22.66 8.74 5.74
C SER A 426 23.26 7.48 6.36
N VAL A 427 23.60 7.53 7.66
CA VAL A 427 24.19 6.39 8.38
C VAL A 427 23.20 5.25 8.56
N SER A 428 21.96 5.54 8.94
CA SER A 428 20.96 4.51 9.24
C SER A 428 20.56 3.72 7.99
N ILE A 429 20.39 4.41 6.86
CA ILE A 429 19.97 3.80 5.60
C ILE A 429 21.05 2.85 5.09
N GLU A 430 22.31 3.27 5.11
CA GLU A 430 23.46 2.41 4.76
C GLU A 430 23.54 1.19 5.68
N THR A 431 23.44 1.40 6.99
CA THR A 431 23.48 0.33 7.99
C THR A 431 22.37 -0.71 7.76
N ILE A 432 21.14 -0.27 7.48
CA ILE A 432 20.01 -1.16 7.19
C ILE A 432 20.28 -1.96 5.90
N ILE A 433 20.79 -1.31 4.86
CA ILE A 433 21.03 -1.95 3.57
C ILE A 433 22.13 -3.00 3.67
N ASP A 434 23.23 -2.70 4.34
CA ASP A 434 24.35 -3.63 4.53
C ASP A 434 23.92 -4.91 5.26
N VAL A 435 23.02 -4.79 6.24
CA VAL A 435 22.51 -5.94 6.99
C VAL A 435 21.48 -6.74 6.18
N LEU A 436 20.60 -6.08 5.44
CA LEU A 436 19.49 -6.75 4.73
C LEU A 436 19.89 -7.30 3.35
N TRP A 437 20.81 -6.64 2.65
CA TRP A 437 21.29 -7.03 1.32
C TRP A 437 22.83 -7.07 1.29
N PRO A 438 23.47 -7.97 2.06
CA PRO A 438 24.91 -8.02 2.15
C PRO A 438 25.53 -8.26 0.77
N HIS A 439 26.51 -7.43 0.40
CA HIS A 439 27.23 -7.61 -0.84
C HIS A 439 27.94 -8.98 -0.85
N PRO A 440 27.91 -9.74 -1.97
CA PRO A 440 28.54 -11.06 -2.05
C PRO A 440 30.05 -11.08 -1.72
N ALA A 441 30.70 -9.92 -1.74
CA ALA A 441 32.11 -9.76 -1.41
C ALA A 441 32.42 -9.83 0.11
N GLN A 442 31.42 -9.77 0.99
CA GLN A 442 31.62 -9.80 2.44
C GLN A 442 31.48 -11.20 3.07
N THR A 443 31.01 -12.21 2.31
CA THR A 443 31.09 -13.62 2.74
C THR A 443 32.46 -14.20 2.38
N SER A 444 33.50 -13.79 3.11
CA SER A 444 34.73 -14.58 3.14
C SER A 444 34.42 -15.95 3.79
N PRO A 445 34.81 -17.08 3.19
CA PRO A 445 34.70 -18.36 3.86
C PRO A 445 35.54 -18.31 5.15
N PRO A 446 35.13 -19.01 6.23
CA PRO A 446 35.94 -19.08 7.43
C PRO A 446 37.34 -19.57 7.04
N GLU A 447 38.38 -18.84 7.45
CA GLU A 447 39.77 -19.26 7.29
C GLU A 447 39.91 -20.65 7.90
N ASN A 448 39.87 -21.67 7.05
CA ASN A 448 40.22 -23.03 7.45
C ASN A 448 41.65 -22.98 7.96
N GLY A 449 41.79 -23.31 9.24
CA GLY A 449 43.00 -23.19 10.02
C GLY A 449 44.22 -23.69 9.25
N ARG A 450 45.26 -22.86 9.26
CA ARG A 450 46.63 -23.27 9.01
C ARG A 450 47.00 -24.35 10.03
N HIS A 451 46.75 -25.62 9.70
CA HIS A 451 47.46 -26.72 10.34
C HIS A 451 48.89 -26.70 9.82
N SER A 452 49.74 -26.11 10.65
CA SER A 452 51.18 -26.28 10.63
C SER A 452 51.49 -27.77 10.83
N THR A 453 51.86 -28.48 9.77
CA THR A 453 52.58 -29.75 9.87
C THR A 453 54.06 -29.48 9.67
N MET A 454 54.74 -29.21 10.78
CA MET A 454 56.16 -29.55 10.95
C MET A 454 56.22 -30.78 11.86
N ARG A 455 56.35 -31.97 11.24
CA ARG A 455 57.35 -33.01 11.53
C ARG A 455 57.05 -34.25 10.72
#